data_AF-A0A927TL62-F1
#
_entry.id   AF-A0A927TL62-F1
#
_cell.length_a   1.000
_cell.length_b   1.000
_cell.length_c   1.000
_cell.angle_alpha   90.00
_cell.angle_beta   90.00
_cell.angle_gamma   90.00
#
_symmetry.space_group_name_H-M   'P 1'
#
loop_
_entity.id
_entity.type
_entity.pdbx_description
1 polymer ?
#
loop_
_entity_poly.entity_id
_entity_poly.type
_entity_poly.pdbx_seq_one_letter_code
_entity_poly.pdbx_strand_id
1 'polypeptide(L)'
;MIKQTKKKGFTIVELVIVIAVVAILAAVLIPTFASLIEKANESVDMQIVKQMNTVLQAEEIVDGKPATVVTAKDILAANGCDDFTPTDATNVYYWVGSENRVLLWNTEETKVTYPKEQAKKHEGVTEPSVDWSDLADDYSAEVIVPAEGQTLEEALLAALADADTGEEIFFTLPANSELSLSQNQNIVFSNALATAAGVGKNISIDMNGSSLNVLSVYGIDIPDGATLELINGTYNYGDQENYYDSVFEVQVGSSLILRDMKMNLQANTGIAPLGNASEVIISGCDISIDAYYGIMTNGLTSDAVRLVINDSTIKNTVNGGGIGILVNCDSNVHIKDSDIIGSCHALIMRAGHAEVIDSTLETIAKTADGFLYTDFKGGYVRTPDIEGVPVEGVTILSWGEGNRVPGGVLVLGDYSNKVTNYPGDVDCELQNVAFKSSNITEIPNVLLGARYGKNVTLSYGEDSNVGDVTLYEMVKGWFGSIIVNGETKTID
;
A
#
# COMPACT_ATOMS: atom_id res chain seq x y z
N MET A 1 74.16 42.83 49.21
CA MET A 1 73.20 41.78 49.60
C MET A 1 71.96 41.90 48.72
N ILE A 2 71.68 40.91 47.87
CA ILE A 2 70.46 40.87 47.04
C ILE A 2 69.38 40.16 47.86
N LYS A 3 68.26 40.85 48.12
CA LYS A 3 67.14 40.35 48.91
C LYS A 3 66.29 39.43 48.01
N GLN A 4 66.41 38.11 48.20
CA GLN A 4 65.57 37.11 47.51
C GLN A 4 64.11 37.28 47.96
N THR A 5 63.24 37.74 47.06
CA THR A 5 61.79 37.79 47.27
C THR A 5 61.23 36.37 47.20
N LYS A 6 60.72 35.86 48.32
CA LYS A 6 59.99 34.58 48.33
C LYS A 6 58.75 34.70 47.43
N LYS A 7 58.71 33.99 46.31
CA LYS A 7 57.48 33.80 45.54
C LYS A 7 56.51 33.01 46.42
N LYS A 8 55.37 33.60 46.78
CA LYS A 8 54.30 32.88 47.48
C LYS A 8 53.72 31.85 46.51
N GLY A 9 53.88 30.56 46.82
CA GLY A 9 53.17 29.49 46.12
C GLY A 9 51.72 29.40 46.61
N PHE A 10 50.84 28.84 45.78
CA PHE A 10 49.46 28.50 46.16
C PHE A 10 49.45 27.51 47.32
N THR A 11 48.53 27.69 48.27
CA THR A 11 48.27 26.69 49.31
C THR A 11 47.45 25.54 48.74
N ILE A 12 47.61 24.34 49.32
CA ILE A 12 46.83 23.16 48.92
C ILE A 12 45.32 23.41 49.08
N VAL A 13 44.93 24.15 50.12
CA VAL A 13 43.53 24.50 50.39
C VAL A 13 42.95 25.37 49.27
N GLU A 14 43.67 26.39 48.83
CA GLU A 14 43.25 27.25 47.71
C GLU A 14 43.07 26.43 46.42
N LEU A 15 43.96 25.48 46.14
CA LEU A 15 43.86 24.61 44.97
C LEU A 15 42.61 23.69 45.03
N VAL A 16 42.32 23.11 46.20
CA VAL A 16 41.15 22.22 46.38
C VAL A 16 39.83 22.98 46.17
N ILE A 17 39.73 24.21 46.68
CA ILE A 17 38.53 25.04 46.48
C ILE A 17 38.31 25.33 45.00
N VAL A 18 39.37 25.64 44.25
CA VAL A 18 39.28 25.91 42.80
C VAL A 18 38.74 24.69 42.05
N ILE A 19 39.27 23.49 42.32
CA ILE A 19 38.79 22.25 41.67
C ILE A 19 37.33 21.99 42.03
N ALA A 20 36.93 22.19 43.29
CA ALA A 20 35.54 22.00 43.72
C ALA A 20 34.56 22.95 42.99
N VAL A 21 34.92 24.23 42.83
CA VAL A 21 34.10 25.19 42.07
C VAL A 21 34.01 24.82 40.59
N VAL A 22 35.14 24.45 39.97
CA VAL A 22 35.15 24.00 38.56
C VAL A 22 34.30 22.75 38.37
N ALA A 23 34.32 21.80 39.32
CA ALA A 23 33.50 20.60 39.27
C ALA A 23 32.00 20.91 39.34
N ILE A 24 31.57 21.81 40.23
CA ILE A 24 30.17 22.23 40.34
C ILE A 24 29.71 22.94 39.05
N LEU A 25 30.55 23.83 38.50
CA LEU A 25 30.23 24.52 37.25
C LEU A 25 30.14 23.52 36.08
N ALA A 26 31.11 22.61 35.95
CA ALA A 26 31.11 21.60 34.91
C ALA A 26 29.88 20.68 34.99
N ALA A 27 29.44 20.30 36.20
CA ALA A 27 28.29 19.43 36.41
C ALA A 27 26.97 20.00 35.84
N VAL A 28 26.80 21.33 35.82
CA VAL A 28 25.62 21.98 35.24
C VAL A 28 25.83 22.37 33.78
N LEU A 29 27.05 22.80 33.43
CA LEU A 29 27.37 23.28 32.08
C LEU A 29 27.36 22.16 31.05
N ILE A 30 27.94 20.99 31.35
CA ILE A 30 28.02 19.87 30.41
C ILE A 30 26.63 19.45 29.89
N PRO A 31 25.64 19.12 30.74
CA PRO A 31 24.31 18.73 30.23
C PRO A 31 23.58 19.87 29.53
N THR A 32 23.79 21.12 29.97
CA THR A 32 23.18 22.29 29.32
C THR A 32 23.73 22.49 27.90
N PHE A 33 25.05 22.41 27.72
CA PHE A 33 25.67 22.52 26.40
C PHE A 33 25.32 21.34 25.50
N ALA A 34 25.26 20.12 26.04
CA ALA A 34 24.82 18.95 25.28
C ALA A 34 23.40 19.15 24.71
N SER A 35 22.43 19.56 25.54
CA SER A 35 21.06 19.82 25.07
C SER A 35 20.97 21.00 24.10
N LEU A 36 21.84 22.01 24.22
CA LEU A 36 21.90 23.12 23.26
C LEU A 36 22.44 22.67 21.90
N ILE A 37 23.42 21.77 21.88
CA ILE A 37 23.97 21.19 20.65
C ILE A 37 22.91 20.32 19.96
N GLU A 38 22.25 19.45 20.73
CA GLU A 38 21.14 18.60 20.25
C GLU A 38 20.03 19.44 19.58
N LYS A 39 19.53 20.47 20.27
CA LYS A 39 18.53 21.39 19.70
C LYS A 39 19.02 22.17 18.49
N ALA A 40 20.32 22.48 18.43
CA ALA A 40 20.91 23.13 17.27
C ALA A 40 20.94 22.18 16.07
N ASN A 41 21.33 20.92 16.29
CA ASN A 41 21.32 19.86 15.27
C ASN A 41 19.91 19.61 14.76
N GLU A 42 18.93 19.40 15.65
CA GLU A 42 17.51 19.28 15.28
C GLU A 42 17.04 20.47 14.43
N SER A 43 17.42 21.69 14.83
CA SER A 43 17.04 22.89 14.10
C SER A 43 17.70 22.98 12.71
N VAL A 44 18.90 22.46 12.55
CA VAL A 44 19.58 22.40 11.24
C VAL A 44 18.89 21.37 10.37
N ASP A 45 18.68 20.15 10.86
CA ASP A 45 18.04 19.07 10.12
C ASP A 45 16.63 19.45 9.66
N MET A 46 15.82 20.06 10.54
CA MET A 46 14.50 20.58 10.17
C MET A 46 14.56 21.66 9.08
N GLN A 47 15.59 22.52 9.09
CA GLN A 47 15.78 23.54 8.06
C GLN A 47 16.16 22.93 6.72
N ILE A 48 17.05 21.93 6.71
CA ILE A 48 17.45 21.19 5.52
C ILE A 48 16.23 20.47 4.93
N VAL A 49 15.48 19.70 5.72
CA VAL A 49 14.25 19.01 5.27
C VAL A 49 13.21 19.99 4.74
N LYS A 50 13.08 21.17 5.35
CA LYS A 50 12.19 22.22 4.84
C LYS A 50 12.64 22.76 3.48
N GLN A 51 13.95 22.98 3.31
CA GLN A 51 14.52 23.45 2.06
C GLN A 51 14.33 22.42 0.95
N MET A 52 14.67 21.15 1.21
CA MET A 52 14.46 20.03 0.28
C MET A 52 13.00 19.94 -0.18
N ASN A 53 12.06 19.96 0.78
CA ASN A 53 10.63 19.93 0.47
C ASN A 53 10.16 21.15 -0.33
N THR A 54 10.76 22.32 -0.14
CA THR A 54 10.42 23.53 -0.91
C THR A 54 10.85 23.39 -2.36
N VAL A 55 12.02 22.81 -2.60
CA VAL A 55 12.54 22.52 -3.95
C VAL A 55 11.65 21.50 -4.65
N LEU A 56 11.38 20.34 -4.02
CA LEU A 56 10.58 19.28 -4.61
C LEU A 56 9.14 19.74 -4.93
N GLN A 57 8.54 20.55 -4.07
CA GLN A 57 7.22 21.15 -4.31
C GLN A 57 7.23 22.14 -5.47
N ALA A 58 8.30 22.92 -5.63
CA ALA A 58 8.42 23.85 -6.74
C ALA A 58 8.57 23.10 -8.06
N GLU A 59 9.39 22.05 -8.08
CA GLU A 59 9.58 21.19 -9.26
C GLU A 59 8.30 20.46 -9.63
N GLU A 60 7.56 19.95 -8.64
CA GLU A 60 6.27 19.27 -8.82
C GLU A 60 5.25 20.11 -9.60
N ILE A 61 5.30 21.44 -9.44
CA ILE A 61 4.43 22.37 -10.16
C ILE A 61 4.88 22.56 -11.62
N VAL A 62 6.18 22.47 -11.89
CA VAL A 62 6.77 22.75 -13.21
C VAL A 62 6.78 21.51 -14.07
N ASP A 63 7.39 20.43 -13.58
CA ASP A 63 7.68 19.22 -14.34
C ASP A 63 7.07 17.95 -13.71
N GLY A 64 6.31 18.10 -12.61
CA GLY A 64 5.67 16.97 -11.93
C GLY A 64 6.57 16.33 -10.86
N LYS A 65 6.04 15.30 -10.18
CA LYS A 65 6.79 14.60 -9.14
C LYS A 65 7.98 13.86 -9.79
N PRO A 66 9.18 13.90 -9.18
CA PRO A 66 10.26 13.01 -9.60
C PRO A 66 9.80 11.57 -9.45
N ALA A 67 10.00 10.77 -10.50
CA ALA A 67 9.64 9.37 -10.49
C ALA A 67 10.56 8.52 -9.59
N THR A 68 11.75 9.03 -9.25
CA THR A 68 12.82 8.25 -8.63
C THR A 68 13.53 9.05 -7.54
N VAL A 69 14.09 8.38 -6.55
CA VAL A 69 14.95 9.01 -5.56
C VAL A 69 16.21 9.59 -6.19
N VAL A 70 16.75 9.00 -7.27
CA VAL A 70 17.91 9.54 -8.00
C VAL A 70 17.56 10.89 -8.61
N THR A 71 16.42 10.98 -9.29
CA THR A 71 15.94 12.22 -9.91
C THR A 71 15.60 13.25 -8.83
N ALA A 72 14.99 12.84 -7.72
CA ALA A 72 14.77 13.70 -6.57
C ALA A 72 16.10 14.24 -6.03
N LYS A 73 17.12 13.38 -5.85
CA LYS A 73 18.47 13.77 -5.42
C LYS A 73 19.14 14.72 -6.42
N ASP A 74 19.00 14.50 -7.73
CA ASP A 74 19.52 15.37 -8.77
C ASP A 74 18.88 16.76 -8.73
N ILE A 75 17.54 16.82 -8.61
CA ILE A 75 16.79 18.08 -8.47
C ILE A 75 17.24 18.81 -7.21
N LEU A 76 17.37 18.09 -6.09
CA LEU A 76 17.81 18.65 -4.82
C LEU A 76 19.24 19.20 -4.92
N ALA A 77 20.17 18.42 -5.47
CA ALA A 77 21.56 18.82 -5.66
C ALA A 77 21.70 20.01 -6.61
N ALA A 78 20.94 20.04 -7.72
CA ALA A 78 20.90 21.16 -8.65
C ALA A 78 20.42 22.47 -7.99
N ASN A 79 19.67 22.36 -6.89
CA ASN A 79 19.18 23.47 -6.08
C ASN A 79 19.96 23.67 -4.77
N GLY A 80 21.16 23.09 -4.66
CA GLY A 80 22.07 23.29 -3.51
C GLY A 80 21.67 22.53 -2.25
N CYS A 81 20.92 21.43 -2.39
CA CYS A 81 20.59 20.48 -1.34
C CYS A 81 21.28 19.13 -1.65
N ASP A 82 22.61 19.09 -1.58
CA ASP A 82 23.44 17.94 -1.96
C ASP A 82 24.06 17.20 -0.75
N ASP A 83 23.87 17.70 0.47
CA ASP A 83 24.24 17.02 1.71
C ASP A 83 23.03 16.35 2.34
N PHE A 84 22.94 15.03 2.17
CA PHE A 84 21.90 14.19 2.73
C PHE A 84 22.28 13.58 4.08
N THR A 85 23.32 14.11 4.74
CA THR A 85 23.76 13.63 6.05
C THR A 85 23.05 14.42 7.15
N PRO A 86 22.27 13.77 8.03
CA PRO A 86 21.72 14.44 9.21
C PRO A 86 22.82 14.85 10.18
N THR A 87 22.61 15.96 10.88
CA THR A 87 23.55 16.46 11.88
C THR A 87 23.50 15.58 13.14
N ASP A 88 22.34 15.00 13.44
CA ASP A 88 22.17 13.98 14.47
C ASP A 88 22.17 12.57 13.86
N ALA A 89 23.07 11.71 14.32
CA ALA A 89 23.21 10.33 13.81
C ALA A 89 22.02 9.42 14.12
N THR A 90 21.11 9.85 15.01
CA THR A 90 19.84 9.13 15.26
C THR A 90 18.78 9.46 14.24
N ASN A 91 18.97 10.47 13.39
CA ASN A 91 18.04 10.88 12.36
C ASN A 91 18.41 10.32 10.99
N VAL A 92 17.40 10.17 10.14
CA VAL A 92 17.52 9.79 8.72
C VAL A 92 16.60 10.68 7.89
N TYR A 93 17.06 11.09 6.69
CA TYR A 93 16.24 11.80 5.72
C TYR A 93 15.63 10.80 4.72
N TYR A 94 14.35 10.48 4.88
CA TYR A 94 13.64 9.65 3.91
C TYR A 94 12.90 10.50 2.90
N TRP A 95 13.12 10.29 1.61
CA TRP A 95 12.20 10.76 0.58
C TRP A 95 11.08 9.73 0.41
N VAL A 96 9.84 10.19 0.46
CA VAL A 96 8.64 9.38 0.27
C VAL A 96 8.12 9.63 -1.14
N GLY A 97 8.20 8.61 -1.99
CA GLY A 97 7.88 8.70 -3.41
C GLY A 97 6.44 9.10 -3.69
N SER A 98 5.46 8.45 -3.02
CA SER A 98 4.02 8.76 -3.22
C SER A 98 3.69 10.23 -2.94
N GLU A 99 4.35 10.80 -1.94
CA GLU A 99 4.08 12.14 -1.44
C GLU A 99 4.97 13.20 -2.09
N ASN A 100 6.08 12.77 -2.70
CA ASN A 100 7.18 13.62 -3.11
C ASN A 100 7.62 14.56 -1.97
N ARG A 101 7.80 14.02 -0.76
CA ARG A 101 8.22 14.77 0.43
C ARG A 101 9.36 14.08 1.14
N VAL A 102 10.28 14.89 1.68
CA VAL A 102 11.33 14.43 2.59
C VAL A 102 10.82 14.49 4.03
N LEU A 103 11.00 13.40 4.75
CA LEU A 103 10.69 13.21 6.15
C LEU A 103 11.98 13.10 6.97
N LEU A 104 11.92 13.59 8.20
CA LEU A 104 12.91 13.33 9.24
C LEU A 104 12.39 12.16 10.09
N TRP A 105 13.06 11.02 10.00
CA TRP A 105 12.80 9.85 10.83
C TRP A 105 13.81 9.80 11.97
N ASN A 106 13.34 9.52 13.19
CA ASN A 106 14.23 9.25 14.31
C ASN A 106 14.28 7.74 14.59
N THR A 107 15.48 7.17 14.55
CA THR A 107 15.73 5.74 14.70
C THR A 107 15.59 5.24 16.14
N GLU A 108 15.80 6.09 17.15
CA GLU A 108 15.60 5.72 18.55
C GLU A 108 14.13 5.79 18.98
N GLU A 109 13.40 6.80 18.49
CA GLU A 109 11.97 6.98 18.74
C GLU A 109 11.07 6.18 17.78
N THR A 110 11.67 5.61 16.72
CA THR A 110 11.01 4.82 15.67
C THR A 110 9.77 5.52 15.09
N LYS A 111 9.91 6.80 14.71
CA LYS A 111 8.80 7.59 14.16
C LYS A 111 9.29 8.77 13.32
N VAL A 112 8.37 9.32 12.53
CA VAL A 112 8.56 10.60 11.83
C VAL A 112 8.45 11.76 12.82
N THR A 113 9.44 12.64 12.84
CA THR A 113 9.49 13.81 13.73
C THR A 113 9.22 15.13 13.00
N TYR A 114 9.48 15.18 11.70
CA TYR A 114 9.26 16.38 10.86
C TYR A 114 9.07 16.00 9.38
N PRO A 115 8.30 16.75 8.56
CA PRO A 115 7.41 17.87 8.91
C PRO A 115 6.29 17.48 9.87
N LYS A 116 5.79 18.42 10.69
CA LYS A 116 4.76 18.10 11.72
C LYS A 116 3.46 17.54 11.14
N GLU A 117 3.02 18.05 10.00
CA GLU A 117 1.82 17.54 9.31
C GLU A 117 2.04 16.08 8.87
N GLN A 118 3.25 15.75 8.42
CA GLN A 118 3.60 14.39 8.01
C GLN A 118 3.84 13.46 9.20
N ALA A 119 4.38 13.96 10.30
CA ALA A 119 4.49 13.20 11.54
C ALA A 119 3.11 12.77 12.06
N LYS A 120 2.09 13.62 11.87
CA LYS A 120 0.70 13.28 12.17
C LYS A 120 0.11 12.29 11.16
N LYS A 121 0.39 12.47 9.86
CA LYS A 121 -0.08 11.56 8.81
C LYS A 121 0.45 10.13 9.00
N HIS A 122 1.68 10.00 9.48
CA HIS A 122 2.36 8.73 9.71
C HIS A 122 2.34 8.28 11.18
N GLU A 123 1.37 8.78 11.97
CA GLU A 123 1.21 8.34 13.36
C GLU A 123 0.89 6.85 13.41
N GLY A 124 1.64 6.09 14.22
CA GLY A 124 1.52 4.63 14.31
C GLY A 124 2.40 3.83 13.34
N VAL A 125 3.08 4.50 12.38
CA VAL A 125 4.11 3.86 11.54
C VAL A 125 5.39 3.66 12.36
N THR A 126 5.75 2.41 12.64
CA THR A 126 6.91 2.04 13.47
C THR A 126 8.15 1.63 12.69
N GLU A 127 8.04 1.49 11.37
CA GLU A 127 9.12 1.16 10.46
C GLU A 127 8.96 1.92 9.12
N PRO A 128 10.05 2.35 8.46
CA PRO A 128 9.97 2.94 7.13
C PRO A 128 9.29 1.99 6.14
N SER A 129 8.37 2.54 5.34
CA SER A 129 7.73 1.77 4.26
C SER A 129 8.72 1.56 3.10
N VAL A 130 8.49 0.55 2.26
CA VAL A 130 9.25 0.36 1.00
C VAL A 130 9.20 1.55 0.05
N ASP A 131 8.21 2.46 0.22
CA ASP A 131 8.12 3.74 -0.51
C ASP A 131 9.15 4.79 -0.03
N TRP A 132 9.88 4.50 1.05
CA TRP A 132 10.77 5.47 1.69
C TRP A 132 12.22 5.18 1.30
N SER A 133 12.82 6.12 0.60
CA SER A 133 14.22 6.05 0.18
C SER A 133 15.10 6.89 1.11
N ASP A 134 16.06 6.28 1.79
CA ASP A 134 17.06 6.99 2.59
C ASP A 134 17.95 7.81 1.68
N LEU A 135 17.84 9.15 1.72
CA LEU A 135 18.60 10.02 0.83
C LEU A 135 20.13 9.90 1.00
N ALA A 136 20.62 9.36 2.11
CA ALA A 136 22.03 9.08 2.32
C ALA A 136 22.52 7.85 1.56
N ASP A 137 21.64 6.94 1.13
CA ASP A 137 22.00 5.75 0.37
C ASP A 137 22.43 6.10 -1.07
N ASP A 138 23.35 5.29 -1.60
CA ASP A 138 23.82 5.38 -2.97
C ASP A 138 22.82 4.70 -3.90
N TYR A 139 21.97 5.50 -4.53
CA TYR A 139 21.07 5.07 -5.59
C TYR A 139 21.70 5.32 -6.96
N SER A 140 21.48 4.41 -7.90
CA SER A 140 21.71 4.66 -9.30
C SER A 140 20.42 4.37 -10.09
N ALA A 141 20.30 5.00 -11.26
CA ALA A 141 19.20 4.75 -12.18
C ALA A 141 19.80 4.50 -13.55
N GLU A 142 19.48 3.36 -14.16
CA GLU A 142 19.92 3.06 -15.52
C GLU A 142 18.77 3.37 -16.48
N VAL A 143 18.91 4.45 -17.25
CA VAL A 143 17.95 4.76 -18.31
C VAL A 143 18.12 3.75 -19.44
N ILE A 144 17.35 2.68 -19.37
CA ILE A 144 17.39 1.63 -20.37
C ILE A 144 16.29 1.87 -21.39
N VAL A 145 16.74 2.37 -22.53
CA VAL A 145 15.97 2.35 -23.77
C VAL A 145 16.35 1.07 -24.50
N PRO A 146 15.43 0.09 -24.68
CA PRO A 146 15.73 -1.10 -25.46
C PRO A 146 16.25 -0.69 -26.84
N ALA A 147 17.39 -1.25 -27.26
CA ALA A 147 17.89 -1.02 -28.61
C ALA A 147 16.87 -1.53 -29.65
N GLU A 148 16.94 -1.02 -30.89
CA GLU A 148 16.03 -1.46 -31.95
C GLU A 148 16.08 -2.99 -32.14
N GLY A 149 14.98 -3.67 -31.80
CA GLY A 149 14.86 -5.14 -31.85
C GLY A 149 15.28 -5.89 -30.57
N GLN A 150 15.78 -5.20 -29.55
CA GLN A 150 16.01 -5.76 -28.21
C GLN A 150 14.69 -5.79 -27.44
N THR A 151 14.42 -6.88 -26.74
CA THR A 151 13.26 -6.99 -25.86
C THR A 151 13.49 -6.26 -24.53
N LEU A 152 12.42 -5.86 -23.85
CA LEU A 152 12.52 -5.21 -22.53
C LEU A 152 13.24 -6.11 -21.51
N GLU A 153 13.03 -7.43 -21.58
CA GLU A 153 13.75 -8.40 -20.74
C GLU A 153 15.25 -8.40 -21.00
N GLU A 154 15.67 -8.51 -22.26
CA GLU A 154 17.10 -8.54 -22.58
C GLU A 154 17.80 -7.27 -22.08
N ALA A 155 17.09 -6.16 -22.06
CA ALA A 155 17.56 -4.91 -21.50
C ALA A 155 17.61 -4.96 -19.96
N LEU A 156 16.56 -5.50 -19.32
CA LEU A 156 16.45 -5.70 -17.86
C LEU A 156 17.52 -6.63 -17.29
N LEU A 157 17.72 -7.80 -17.92
CA LEU A 157 18.72 -8.78 -17.52
C LEU A 157 20.16 -8.28 -17.73
N ALA A 158 20.39 -7.46 -18.76
CA ALA A 158 21.70 -6.83 -18.96
C ALA A 158 22.02 -5.84 -17.82
N ALA A 159 21.06 -5.00 -17.44
CA ALA A 159 21.18 -4.09 -16.29
C ALA A 159 21.51 -4.84 -15.00
N LEU A 160 20.77 -5.92 -14.75
CA LEU A 160 20.92 -6.77 -13.57
C LEU A 160 22.32 -7.42 -13.47
N ALA A 161 22.96 -7.72 -14.61
CA ALA A 161 24.26 -8.37 -14.64
C ALA A 161 25.42 -7.43 -14.27
N ASP A 162 25.27 -6.13 -14.54
CA ASP A 162 26.32 -5.12 -14.37
C ASP A 162 26.20 -4.35 -13.04
N ALA A 163 25.07 -4.45 -12.36
CA ALA A 163 24.79 -3.62 -11.19
C ALA A 163 25.44 -4.19 -9.90
N ASP A 164 25.99 -3.31 -9.04
CA ASP A 164 26.70 -3.66 -7.80
C ASP A 164 25.75 -4.04 -6.64
N THR A 165 26.23 -4.74 -5.62
CA THR A 165 25.42 -5.06 -4.42
C THR A 165 24.96 -3.79 -3.70
N GLY A 166 23.64 -3.58 -3.58
CA GLY A 166 23.01 -2.41 -2.94
C GLY A 166 22.41 -1.38 -3.90
N GLU A 167 22.56 -1.57 -5.21
CA GLU A 167 22.06 -0.65 -6.25
C GLU A 167 20.60 -0.96 -6.61
N GLU A 168 19.67 -0.01 -6.43
CA GLU A 168 18.30 -0.12 -6.96
C GLU A 168 18.31 -0.06 -8.49
N ILE A 169 17.55 -0.92 -9.16
CA ILE A 169 17.53 -0.93 -10.62
C ILE A 169 16.28 -0.21 -11.10
N PHE A 170 16.50 1.03 -11.51
CA PHE A 170 15.45 1.90 -12.01
C PHE A 170 15.49 1.97 -13.53
N PHE A 171 14.36 1.66 -14.18
CA PHE A 171 14.17 1.69 -15.63
C PHE A 171 13.27 2.85 -16.02
N THR A 172 13.66 3.63 -17.02
CA THR A 172 12.79 4.64 -17.61
C THR A 172 12.53 4.32 -19.07
N LEU A 173 11.27 4.14 -19.44
CA LEU A 173 10.87 3.95 -20.84
C LEU A 173 11.04 5.26 -21.63
N PRO A 174 11.25 5.18 -22.97
CA PRO A 174 11.26 6.35 -23.82
C PRO A 174 9.95 7.13 -23.71
N ALA A 175 10.01 8.42 -23.42
CA ALA A 175 8.83 9.25 -23.18
C ALA A 175 7.77 9.12 -24.30
N ASN A 176 6.50 8.98 -23.89
CA ASN A 176 5.33 8.91 -24.78
C ASN A 176 5.42 7.82 -25.86
N SER A 177 5.98 6.66 -25.51
CA SER A 177 6.06 5.50 -26.41
C SER A 177 4.90 4.51 -26.18
N GLU A 178 4.68 3.63 -27.16
CA GLU A 178 3.84 2.44 -26.98
C GLU A 178 4.72 1.21 -27.16
N LEU A 179 4.87 0.42 -26.09
CA LEU A 179 5.62 -0.83 -26.08
C LEU A 179 4.65 -2.00 -25.97
N SER A 180 4.95 -3.12 -26.62
CA SER A 180 4.13 -4.33 -26.52
C SER A 180 4.99 -5.53 -26.12
N LEU A 181 4.57 -6.23 -25.07
CA LEU A 181 5.15 -7.51 -24.65
C LEU A 181 4.28 -8.64 -25.20
N SER A 182 4.94 -9.67 -25.77
CA SER A 182 4.27 -10.84 -26.36
C SER A 182 4.26 -12.04 -25.40
N GLN A 183 3.53 -13.10 -25.75
CA GLN A 183 3.44 -14.33 -24.94
C GLN A 183 4.82 -14.87 -24.51
N ASN A 184 4.88 -15.37 -23.27
CA ASN A 184 6.07 -15.85 -22.56
C ASN A 184 7.03 -14.78 -22.03
N GLN A 185 6.88 -13.50 -22.42
CA GLN A 185 7.67 -12.41 -21.83
C GLN A 185 7.31 -12.12 -20.36
N ASN A 186 6.17 -12.59 -19.85
CA ASN A 186 5.89 -12.40 -18.42
C ASN A 186 6.63 -13.41 -17.51
N ILE A 187 6.82 -14.65 -17.96
CA ILE A 187 7.63 -15.67 -17.25
C ILE A 187 9.08 -15.19 -17.11
N VAL A 188 9.56 -14.64 -18.20
CA VAL A 188 10.81 -13.94 -18.40
C VAL A 188 10.99 -12.78 -17.40
N PHE A 189 10.01 -11.88 -17.30
CA PHE A 189 10.03 -10.76 -16.36
C PHE A 189 10.06 -11.22 -14.90
N SER A 190 9.34 -12.30 -14.60
CA SER A 190 9.34 -12.95 -13.29
C SER A 190 10.72 -13.52 -12.93
N ASN A 191 11.48 -14.07 -13.89
CA ASN A 191 12.85 -14.53 -13.68
C ASN A 191 13.82 -13.37 -13.37
N ALA A 192 13.62 -12.22 -14.02
CA ALA A 192 14.41 -11.02 -13.73
C ALA A 192 14.16 -10.52 -12.30
N LEU A 193 12.90 -10.49 -11.85
CA LEU A 193 12.53 -10.18 -10.47
C LEU A 193 13.17 -11.17 -9.47
N ALA A 194 13.12 -12.47 -9.74
CA ALA A 194 13.80 -13.47 -8.91
C ALA A 194 15.31 -13.25 -8.85
N THR A 195 15.93 -12.86 -9.96
CA THR A 195 17.36 -12.55 -10.02
C THR A 195 17.67 -11.32 -9.17
N ALA A 196 16.88 -10.25 -9.30
CA ALA A 196 17.02 -9.02 -8.51
C ALA A 196 16.91 -9.31 -7.01
N ALA A 197 15.88 -10.04 -6.58
CA ALA A 197 15.68 -10.41 -5.18
C ALA A 197 16.86 -11.24 -4.64
N GLY A 198 17.40 -12.19 -5.44
CA GLY A 198 18.55 -13.00 -5.07
C GLY A 198 19.84 -12.22 -4.82
N VAL A 199 19.95 -11.01 -5.37
CA VAL A 199 21.06 -10.07 -5.13
C VAL A 199 20.66 -8.87 -4.25
N GLY A 200 19.47 -8.92 -3.64
CA GLY A 200 18.98 -7.89 -2.73
C GLY A 200 18.60 -6.58 -3.42
N LYS A 201 17.99 -6.65 -4.61
CA LYS A 201 17.62 -5.49 -5.43
C LYS A 201 16.13 -5.42 -5.71
N ASN A 202 15.64 -4.18 -5.82
CA ASN A 202 14.30 -3.83 -6.26
C ASN A 202 14.31 -3.49 -7.76
N ILE A 203 13.21 -3.76 -8.45
CA ILE A 203 13.00 -3.32 -9.83
C ILE A 203 11.91 -2.25 -9.84
N SER A 204 12.27 -1.05 -10.30
CA SER A 204 11.32 0.06 -10.51
C SER A 204 11.30 0.45 -11.97
N ILE A 205 10.11 0.68 -12.53
CA ILE A 205 9.92 1.05 -13.94
C ILE A 205 9.07 2.32 -14.03
N ASP A 206 9.71 3.43 -14.37
CA ASP A 206 9.03 4.63 -14.86
C ASP A 206 8.68 4.47 -16.32
N MET A 207 7.38 4.52 -16.58
CA MET A 207 6.85 4.43 -17.94
C MET A 207 6.93 5.77 -18.66
N ASN A 208 7.21 6.88 -17.98
CA ASN A 208 7.46 8.20 -18.56
C ASN A 208 6.32 8.65 -19.48
N GLY A 209 5.09 8.48 -19.01
CA GLY A 209 3.85 8.72 -19.76
C GLY A 209 3.57 7.72 -20.90
N SER A 210 4.39 6.69 -21.06
CA SER A 210 4.26 5.67 -22.11
C SER A 210 3.22 4.61 -21.75
N SER A 211 2.83 3.81 -22.75
CA SER A 211 1.95 2.65 -22.58
C SER A 211 2.70 1.33 -22.76
N LEU A 212 2.51 0.39 -21.84
CA LEU A 212 2.98 -1.00 -21.95
C LEU A 212 1.76 -1.90 -22.19
N ASN A 213 1.74 -2.53 -23.35
CA ASN A 213 0.68 -3.44 -23.78
C ASN A 213 1.13 -4.88 -23.65
N VAL A 214 0.56 -5.61 -22.71
CA VAL A 214 0.94 -6.97 -22.38
C VAL A 214 -0.10 -7.93 -22.95
N LEU A 215 0.24 -8.50 -24.11
CA LEU A 215 -0.58 -9.51 -24.80
C LEU A 215 -0.13 -10.91 -24.36
N SER A 216 -0.51 -11.28 -23.15
CA SER A 216 -0.16 -12.54 -22.50
C SER A 216 -1.38 -13.17 -21.82
N VAL A 217 -1.33 -14.49 -21.70
CA VAL A 217 -2.29 -15.27 -20.88
C VAL A 217 -1.79 -15.52 -19.45
N TYR A 218 -0.50 -15.32 -19.21
CA TYR A 218 0.16 -15.42 -17.90
C TYR A 218 0.44 -14.04 -17.34
N GLY A 219 0.13 -13.80 -16.07
CA GLY A 219 0.49 -12.57 -15.36
C GLY A 219 1.97 -12.51 -14.99
N ILE A 220 2.31 -11.49 -14.20
CA ILE A 220 3.61 -11.32 -13.56
C ILE A 220 3.54 -11.96 -12.18
N ASP A 221 4.41 -12.94 -11.95
CA ASP A 221 4.65 -13.52 -10.63
C ASP A 221 5.80 -12.76 -9.97
N ILE A 222 5.52 -12.11 -8.84
CA ILE A 222 6.50 -11.35 -8.06
C ILE A 222 6.99 -12.29 -6.95
N PRO A 223 8.17 -12.91 -7.13
CA PRO A 223 8.64 -14.01 -6.31
C PRO A 223 8.99 -13.56 -4.88
N ASP A 224 9.17 -14.54 -4.00
CA ASP A 224 9.43 -14.30 -2.58
C ASP A 224 10.54 -13.25 -2.35
N GLY A 225 10.21 -12.22 -1.56
CA GLY A 225 11.12 -11.13 -1.21
C GLY A 225 11.43 -10.12 -2.33
N ALA A 226 10.85 -10.24 -3.52
CA ALA A 226 11.06 -9.28 -4.60
C ALA A 226 10.17 -8.04 -4.49
N THR A 227 10.64 -6.91 -5.03
CA THR A 227 9.84 -5.68 -5.17
C THR A 227 9.74 -5.32 -6.64
N LEU A 228 8.51 -5.12 -7.11
CA LEU A 228 8.21 -4.48 -8.39
C LEU A 228 7.51 -3.16 -8.17
N GLU A 229 8.04 -2.09 -8.75
CA GLU A 229 7.39 -0.78 -8.78
C GLU A 229 7.13 -0.34 -10.22
N LEU A 230 5.91 0.12 -10.51
CA LEU A 230 5.52 0.72 -11.79
C LEU A 230 5.04 2.16 -11.56
N ILE A 231 5.57 3.09 -12.35
CA ILE A 231 5.38 4.53 -12.14
C ILE A 231 4.99 5.21 -13.46
N ASN A 232 4.08 6.18 -13.39
CA ASN A 232 3.85 7.21 -14.41
C ASN A 232 3.65 6.67 -15.83
N GLY A 233 2.53 5.98 -16.07
CA GLY A 233 2.14 5.60 -17.43
C GLY A 233 0.91 4.71 -17.48
N THR A 234 0.74 4.03 -18.61
CA THR A 234 -0.42 3.18 -18.87
C THR A 234 -0.02 1.70 -19.00
N TYR A 235 -0.57 0.83 -18.16
CA TYR A 235 -0.39 -0.62 -18.26
C TYR A 235 -1.66 -1.29 -18.77
N ASN A 236 -1.60 -1.87 -19.97
CA ASN A 236 -2.70 -2.61 -20.57
C ASN A 236 -2.37 -4.09 -20.54
N TYR A 237 -3.26 -4.93 -20.00
CA TYR A 237 -3.06 -6.36 -19.92
C TYR A 237 -4.26 -7.13 -20.45
N GLY A 238 -3.98 -8.15 -21.25
CA GLY A 238 -4.93 -9.17 -21.65
C GLY A 238 -4.99 -9.41 -23.15
N ASP A 239 -5.45 -10.61 -23.52
CA ASP A 239 -5.77 -11.03 -24.88
C ASP A 239 -7.20 -11.62 -24.88
N GLN A 240 -8.04 -11.17 -25.81
CA GLN A 240 -9.52 -11.28 -25.82
C GLN A 240 -10.08 -12.71 -25.75
N GLU A 241 -9.25 -13.74 -25.89
CA GLU A 241 -9.73 -15.10 -26.12
C GLU A 241 -9.59 -16.07 -24.93
N ASN A 242 -8.73 -15.84 -23.93
CA ASN A 242 -8.48 -16.81 -22.85
C ASN A 242 -7.83 -16.21 -21.58
N TYR A 243 -8.60 -15.93 -20.52
CA TYR A 243 -8.08 -15.41 -19.24
C TYR A 243 -8.11 -16.47 -18.14
N TYR A 244 -6.94 -16.95 -17.69
CA TYR A 244 -6.86 -17.98 -16.65
C TYR A 244 -6.30 -17.45 -15.32
N ASP A 245 -5.33 -16.53 -15.35
CA ASP A 245 -4.54 -16.14 -14.16
C ASP A 245 -4.76 -14.68 -13.70
N SER A 246 -4.13 -14.35 -12.57
CA SER A 246 -4.00 -13.00 -12.03
C SER A 246 -3.05 -12.15 -12.88
N VAL A 247 -3.24 -10.82 -12.98
CA VAL A 247 -2.25 -9.96 -13.67
C VAL A 247 -0.97 -9.84 -12.86
N PHE A 248 -1.10 -9.59 -11.56
CA PHE A 248 0.01 -9.56 -10.63
C PHE A 248 -0.25 -10.56 -9.51
N GLU A 249 0.69 -11.46 -9.28
CA GLU A 249 0.69 -12.39 -8.15
C GLU A 249 1.84 -11.99 -7.23
N VAL A 250 1.52 -11.59 -5.99
CA VAL A 250 2.52 -11.08 -5.03
C VAL A 250 2.75 -12.16 -3.98
N GLN A 251 3.89 -12.85 -4.10
CA GLN A 251 4.28 -13.97 -3.23
C GLN A 251 4.79 -13.51 -1.84
N VAL A 252 5.45 -14.41 -1.12
CA VAL A 252 5.75 -14.24 0.31
C VAL A 252 6.78 -13.13 0.54
N GLY A 253 6.45 -12.16 1.39
CA GLY A 253 7.35 -11.04 1.70
C GLY A 253 7.72 -10.18 0.50
N SER A 254 6.99 -10.29 -0.61
CA SER A 254 7.22 -9.52 -1.82
C SER A 254 6.26 -8.33 -1.91
N SER A 255 6.62 -7.34 -2.72
CA SER A 255 5.93 -6.06 -2.79
C SER A 255 5.59 -5.64 -4.22
N LEU A 256 4.37 -5.15 -4.41
CA LEU A 256 3.95 -4.45 -5.64
C LEU A 256 3.61 -3.00 -5.30
N ILE A 257 4.27 -2.07 -6.00
CA ILE A 257 4.05 -0.64 -5.84
C ILE A 257 3.58 -0.06 -7.18
N LEU A 258 2.47 0.68 -7.15
CA LEU A 258 1.88 1.32 -8.33
C LEU A 258 1.69 2.82 -8.04
N ARG A 259 2.25 3.67 -8.89
CA ARG A 259 2.21 5.14 -8.71
C ARG A 259 1.84 5.89 -9.97
N ASP A 260 0.84 6.75 -9.88
CA ASP A 260 0.44 7.63 -11.00
C ASP A 260 0.19 6.82 -12.28
N MET A 261 -0.39 5.63 -12.10
CA MET A 261 -0.62 4.64 -13.15
C MET A 261 -2.05 4.67 -13.63
N LYS A 262 -2.24 4.58 -14.95
CA LYS A 262 -3.50 4.16 -15.55
C LYS A 262 -3.42 2.69 -15.94
N MET A 263 -4.37 1.86 -15.52
CA MET A 263 -4.30 0.43 -15.82
C MET A 263 -5.61 -0.09 -16.40
N ASN A 264 -5.51 -0.89 -17.48
CA ASN A 264 -6.64 -1.56 -18.10
C ASN A 264 -6.36 -3.06 -18.12
N LEU A 265 -6.96 -3.79 -17.17
CA LEU A 265 -6.62 -5.17 -16.88
C LEU A 265 -7.77 -6.09 -17.27
N GLN A 266 -7.58 -6.96 -18.26
CA GLN A 266 -8.52 -8.02 -18.62
C GLN A 266 -7.92 -9.36 -18.16
N ALA A 267 -8.51 -9.97 -17.13
CA ALA A 267 -7.93 -11.14 -16.44
C ALA A 267 -8.97 -11.92 -15.61
N ASN A 268 -8.57 -12.97 -14.90
CA ASN A 268 -9.42 -13.61 -13.88
C ASN A 268 -9.39 -12.81 -12.56
N THR A 269 -8.19 -12.36 -12.18
CA THR A 269 -7.94 -11.47 -11.05
C THR A 269 -7.02 -10.33 -11.51
N GLY A 270 -7.26 -9.10 -11.06
CA GLY A 270 -6.33 -7.99 -11.30
C GLY A 270 -5.04 -8.21 -10.51
N ILE A 271 -5.09 -7.99 -9.21
CA ILE A 271 -3.95 -8.11 -8.30
C ILE A 271 -4.26 -9.17 -7.24
N ALA A 272 -3.36 -10.12 -7.05
CA ALA A 272 -3.49 -11.22 -6.11
C ALA A 272 -2.34 -11.24 -5.11
N PRO A 273 -2.44 -10.51 -3.99
CA PRO A 273 -1.50 -10.65 -2.88
C PRO A 273 -1.75 -11.99 -2.20
N LEU A 274 -0.78 -12.90 -2.33
CA LEU A 274 -0.88 -14.22 -1.74
C LEU A 274 -0.32 -14.16 -0.32
N GLY A 275 -1.20 -14.34 0.66
CA GLY A 275 -0.96 -14.02 2.06
C GLY A 275 0.19 -14.80 2.64
N ASN A 276 1.26 -14.06 2.93
CA ASN A 276 2.37 -14.31 3.85
C ASN A 276 3.24 -13.02 3.84
N ALA A 277 2.82 -11.96 4.54
CA ALA A 277 3.52 -10.67 4.57
C ALA A 277 3.75 -9.98 3.19
N SER A 278 2.92 -10.29 2.18
CA SER A 278 2.93 -9.54 0.92
C SER A 278 2.38 -8.13 1.10
N GLU A 279 2.93 -7.19 0.34
CA GLU A 279 2.54 -5.78 0.39
C GLU A 279 2.13 -5.27 -0.99
N VAL A 280 1.01 -4.54 -1.04
CA VAL A 280 0.57 -3.82 -2.23
C VAL A 280 0.27 -2.37 -1.88
N ILE A 281 0.96 -1.45 -2.57
CA ILE A 281 0.80 -0.01 -2.40
C ILE A 281 0.34 0.59 -3.73
N ILE A 282 -0.78 1.31 -3.71
CA ILE A 282 -1.40 1.95 -4.86
C ILE A 282 -1.59 3.42 -4.53
N SER A 283 -1.07 4.33 -5.36
CA SER A 283 -1.14 5.78 -5.11
C SER A 283 -1.29 6.58 -6.39
N GLY A 284 -2.28 7.47 -6.47
CA GLY A 284 -2.51 8.29 -7.66
C GLY A 284 -2.98 7.49 -8.89
N CYS A 285 -3.54 6.30 -8.71
CA CYS A 285 -3.82 5.38 -9.81
C CYS A 285 -5.28 5.39 -10.26
N ASP A 286 -5.51 5.20 -11.57
CA ASP A 286 -6.82 4.90 -12.17
C ASP A 286 -6.78 3.49 -12.77
N ILE A 287 -7.32 2.51 -12.04
CA ILE A 287 -7.23 1.09 -12.35
C ILE A 287 -8.60 0.55 -12.74
N SER A 288 -8.77 0.19 -14.02
CA SER A 288 -9.95 -0.46 -14.56
C SER A 288 -9.67 -1.95 -14.79
N ILE A 289 -10.49 -2.81 -14.18
CA ILE A 289 -10.31 -4.26 -14.17
C ILE A 289 -11.56 -4.93 -14.72
N ASP A 290 -11.41 -5.62 -15.85
CA ASP A 290 -12.40 -6.53 -16.40
C ASP A 290 -12.06 -7.96 -15.96
N ALA A 291 -12.32 -8.26 -14.68
CA ALA A 291 -12.02 -9.54 -14.05
C ALA A 291 -13.07 -9.94 -12.99
N TYR A 292 -13.08 -11.19 -12.55
CA TYR A 292 -13.95 -11.61 -11.43
C TYR A 292 -13.58 -10.89 -10.13
N TYR A 293 -12.28 -10.67 -9.91
CA TYR A 293 -11.76 -10.01 -8.73
C TYR A 293 -10.84 -8.85 -9.13
N GLY A 294 -11.06 -7.66 -8.57
CA GLY A 294 -10.16 -6.54 -8.75
C GLY A 294 -8.85 -6.81 -8.01
N ILE A 295 -8.91 -6.74 -6.67
CA ILE A 295 -7.83 -7.20 -5.78
C ILE A 295 -8.35 -8.38 -4.95
N MET A 296 -7.59 -9.46 -4.87
CA MET A 296 -7.97 -10.63 -4.08
C MET A 296 -6.82 -11.11 -3.21
N THR A 297 -6.98 -11.05 -1.88
CA THR A 297 -6.01 -11.71 -0.98
C THR A 297 -6.34 -13.19 -0.85
N ASN A 298 -5.33 -14.05 -0.80
CA ASN A 298 -5.50 -15.49 -0.59
C ASN A 298 -4.26 -16.11 0.06
N GLY A 299 -4.38 -16.85 1.17
CA GLY A 299 -3.22 -17.37 1.89
C GLY A 299 -3.63 -18.24 3.08
N LEU A 300 -2.72 -19.09 3.55
CA LEU A 300 -2.99 -20.13 4.56
C LEU A 300 -2.27 -19.93 5.90
N THR A 301 -1.53 -18.83 6.14
CA THR A 301 -0.66 -18.73 7.33
C THR A 301 -0.70 -17.37 8.08
N SER A 302 0.27 -17.15 8.99
CA SER A 302 0.21 -16.28 10.19
C SER A 302 0.41 -14.78 9.98
N ASP A 303 0.93 -14.35 8.83
CA ASP A 303 1.39 -12.96 8.65
C ASP A 303 0.46 -12.23 7.67
N ALA A 304 -0.14 -11.13 8.14
CA ALA A 304 -1.17 -10.38 7.43
C ALA A 304 -0.64 -9.73 6.14
N VAL A 305 -1.46 -9.74 5.08
CA VAL A 305 -1.20 -8.94 3.87
C VAL A 305 -1.38 -7.46 4.18
N ARG A 306 -0.50 -6.60 3.66
CA ARG A 306 -0.68 -5.15 3.73
C ARG A 306 -1.18 -4.61 2.39
N LEU A 307 -2.34 -3.94 2.39
CA LEU A 307 -2.89 -3.27 1.22
C LEU A 307 -3.12 -1.80 1.53
N VAL A 308 -2.43 -0.92 0.82
CA VAL A 308 -2.54 0.54 0.99
C VAL A 308 -2.96 1.18 -0.32
N ILE A 309 -4.06 1.92 -0.29
CA ILE A 309 -4.64 2.58 -1.47
C ILE A 309 -4.91 4.04 -1.11
N ASN A 310 -4.23 4.94 -1.81
CA ASN A 310 -4.32 6.39 -1.58
C ASN A 310 -4.63 7.13 -2.89
N ASP A 311 -5.51 8.13 -2.85
CA ASP A 311 -5.77 9.01 -4.00
C ASP A 311 -5.97 8.24 -5.31
N SER A 312 -6.77 7.16 -5.25
CA SER A 312 -6.84 6.18 -6.35
C SER A 312 -8.27 5.74 -6.63
N THR A 313 -8.53 5.36 -7.88
CA THR A 313 -9.76 4.68 -8.29
C THR A 313 -9.46 3.24 -8.67
N ILE A 314 -10.16 2.29 -8.04
CA ILE A 314 -10.12 0.87 -8.39
C ILE A 314 -11.50 0.46 -8.83
N LYS A 315 -11.65 0.14 -10.11
CA LYS A 315 -12.95 -0.14 -10.72
C LYS A 315 -12.98 -1.50 -11.40
N ASN A 316 -13.79 -2.40 -10.86
CA ASN A 316 -14.16 -3.62 -11.55
C ASN A 316 -15.32 -3.35 -12.53
N THR A 317 -15.13 -3.68 -13.81
CA THR A 317 -16.08 -3.41 -14.88
C THR A 317 -16.94 -4.62 -15.29
N VAL A 318 -16.66 -5.82 -14.77
CA VAL A 318 -17.40 -7.04 -15.14
C VAL A 318 -18.83 -6.99 -14.64
N ASN A 319 -19.80 -7.01 -15.55
CA ASN A 319 -21.22 -7.02 -15.17
C ASN A 319 -21.61 -8.33 -14.46
N GLY A 320 -22.39 -8.24 -13.37
CA GLY A 320 -23.05 -9.40 -12.75
C GLY A 320 -22.21 -10.28 -11.82
N GLY A 321 -21.00 -9.87 -11.41
CA GLY A 321 -20.22 -10.62 -10.41
C GLY A 321 -18.84 -10.09 -10.02
N GLY A 322 -18.35 -9.02 -10.65
CA GLY A 322 -17.06 -8.43 -10.31
C GLY A 322 -17.02 -7.83 -8.90
N ILE A 323 -16.01 -8.21 -8.12
CA ILE A 323 -15.70 -7.60 -6.81
C ILE A 323 -14.60 -6.56 -6.99
N GLY A 324 -14.71 -5.41 -6.32
CA GLY A 324 -13.61 -4.44 -6.22
C GLY A 324 -12.43 -5.02 -5.46
N ILE A 325 -12.59 -5.27 -4.15
CA ILE A 325 -11.58 -5.88 -3.28
C ILE A 325 -12.19 -7.05 -2.50
N LEU A 326 -11.55 -8.22 -2.54
CA LEU A 326 -11.88 -9.41 -1.76
C LEU A 326 -10.72 -9.77 -0.84
N VAL A 327 -10.93 -9.61 0.47
CA VAL A 327 -9.98 -10.04 1.49
C VAL A 327 -10.38 -11.42 2.02
N ASN A 328 -9.65 -12.47 1.65
CA ASN A 328 -9.89 -13.81 2.17
C ASN A 328 -8.98 -14.21 3.32
N CYS A 329 -7.71 -13.80 3.33
CA CYS A 329 -6.81 -14.08 4.45
C CYS A 329 -6.71 -12.88 5.38
N ASP A 330 -6.06 -13.06 6.54
CA ASP A 330 -5.78 -11.96 7.45
C ASP A 330 -5.03 -10.84 6.71
N SER A 331 -5.48 -9.60 6.83
CA SER A 331 -4.96 -8.46 6.08
C SER A 331 -5.18 -7.14 6.83
N ASN A 332 -4.23 -6.22 6.68
CA ASN A 332 -4.36 -4.82 7.07
C ASN A 332 -4.61 -4.00 5.81
N VAL A 333 -5.82 -3.46 5.70
CA VAL A 333 -6.27 -2.70 4.52
C VAL A 333 -6.44 -1.24 4.92
N HIS A 334 -5.73 -0.33 4.23
CA HIS A 334 -5.87 1.10 4.41
C HIS A 334 -6.29 1.73 3.08
N ILE A 335 -7.46 2.36 3.07
CA ILE A 335 -8.03 3.03 1.90
C ILE A 335 -8.30 4.49 2.26
N LYS A 336 -7.67 5.41 1.54
CA LYS A 336 -7.81 6.83 1.82
C LYS A 336 -7.94 7.66 0.55
N ASP A 337 -8.81 8.68 0.59
CA ASP A 337 -9.04 9.59 -0.54
C ASP A 337 -9.31 8.84 -1.86
N SER A 338 -9.99 7.69 -1.80
CA SER A 338 -10.03 6.71 -2.89
C SER A 338 -11.44 6.21 -3.20
N ASP A 339 -11.66 5.79 -4.44
CA ASP A 339 -12.93 5.25 -4.91
C ASP A 339 -12.77 3.75 -5.23
N ILE A 340 -13.44 2.90 -4.46
CA ILE A 340 -13.49 1.45 -4.71
C ILE A 340 -14.83 1.09 -5.31
N ILE A 341 -14.82 0.62 -6.54
CA ILE A 341 -16.01 0.39 -7.34
C ILE A 341 -16.04 -1.08 -7.77
N GLY A 342 -17.02 -1.82 -7.26
CA GLY A 342 -17.30 -3.17 -7.69
C GLY A 342 -18.62 -3.27 -8.45
N SER A 343 -18.85 -4.39 -9.11
CA SER A 343 -20.16 -4.63 -9.73
C SER A 343 -21.18 -5.00 -8.67
N CYS A 344 -20.95 -6.08 -7.92
CA CYS A 344 -21.85 -6.55 -6.86
C CYS A 344 -21.37 -6.15 -5.46
N HIS A 345 -20.06 -5.95 -5.29
CA HIS A 345 -19.42 -5.66 -4.01
C HIS A 345 -18.21 -4.76 -4.20
N ALA A 346 -18.15 -3.62 -3.51
CA ALA A 346 -16.96 -2.78 -3.51
C ALA A 346 -15.85 -3.43 -2.69
N LEU A 347 -16.17 -3.84 -1.45
CA LEU A 347 -15.24 -4.47 -0.52
C LEU A 347 -15.90 -5.64 0.21
N ILE A 348 -15.24 -6.79 0.21
CA ILE A 348 -15.58 -7.94 1.05
C ILE A 348 -14.39 -8.21 1.97
N MET A 349 -14.62 -8.26 3.27
CA MET A 349 -13.59 -8.58 4.26
C MET A 349 -13.96 -9.78 5.12
N ARG A 350 -13.19 -10.86 5.01
CA ARG A 350 -13.43 -12.11 5.76
C ARG A 350 -12.54 -12.28 6.98
N ALA A 351 -11.42 -11.56 7.05
CA ALA A 351 -10.50 -11.52 8.18
C ALA A 351 -9.65 -10.24 8.14
N GLY A 352 -9.18 -9.80 9.31
CA GLY A 352 -8.22 -8.70 9.46
C GLY A 352 -8.86 -7.37 9.80
N HIS A 353 -8.09 -6.30 9.59
CA HIS A 353 -8.47 -4.93 9.92
C HIS A 353 -8.51 -4.06 8.65
N ALA A 354 -9.59 -3.31 8.47
CA ALA A 354 -9.72 -2.31 7.41
C ALA A 354 -10.01 -0.92 7.97
N GLU A 355 -9.28 0.06 7.49
CA GLU A 355 -9.51 1.48 7.73
C GLU A 355 -9.84 2.16 6.40
N VAL A 356 -10.99 2.82 6.32
CA VAL A 356 -11.46 3.53 5.12
C VAL A 356 -11.78 4.98 5.48
N ILE A 357 -11.05 5.92 4.89
CA ILE A 357 -11.10 7.34 5.24
C ILE A 357 -11.33 8.19 3.99
N ASP A 358 -12.24 9.17 4.05
CA ASP A 358 -12.44 10.18 3.00
C ASP A 358 -12.65 9.56 1.60
N SER A 359 -13.35 8.43 1.53
CA SER A 359 -13.38 7.55 0.36
C SER A 359 -14.79 7.16 -0.07
N THR A 360 -14.96 6.68 -1.31
CA THR A 360 -16.23 6.12 -1.80
C THR A 360 -16.16 4.60 -1.92
N LEU A 361 -17.20 3.91 -1.47
CA LEU A 361 -17.48 2.52 -1.84
C LEU A 361 -18.72 2.46 -2.73
N GLU A 362 -18.59 1.91 -3.93
CA GLU A 362 -19.66 1.91 -4.94
C GLU A 362 -19.93 0.54 -5.56
N THR A 363 -21.21 0.28 -5.83
CA THR A 363 -21.67 -0.84 -6.68
C THR A 363 -22.33 -0.34 -7.96
N ILE A 364 -21.99 -0.98 -9.09
CA ILE A 364 -22.43 -0.54 -10.43
C ILE A 364 -23.18 -1.60 -11.26
N ALA A 365 -23.38 -2.82 -10.78
CA ALA A 365 -24.07 -3.87 -11.55
C ALA A 365 -25.52 -3.48 -11.92
N LYS A 366 -25.99 -3.89 -13.11
CA LYS A 366 -27.34 -3.54 -13.60
C LYS A 366 -28.35 -4.66 -13.33
N THR A 367 -29.55 -4.30 -12.86
CA THR A 367 -30.66 -5.23 -12.57
C THR A 367 -31.28 -5.89 -13.81
N ALA A 368 -31.12 -5.31 -15.01
CA ALA A 368 -31.81 -5.74 -16.23
C ALA A 368 -31.36 -7.10 -16.79
N ASP A 369 -30.25 -7.67 -16.32
CA ASP A 369 -29.69 -8.93 -16.85
C ASP A 369 -30.04 -10.16 -16.00
N GLY A 370 -30.83 -10.03 -14.93
CA GLY A 370 -31.34 -11.17 -14.15
C GLY A 370 -30.32 -11.84 -13.22
N PHE A 371 -29.22 -11.18 -12.89
CA PHE A 371 -28.17 -11.71 -12.02
C PHE A 371 -28.15 -10.99 -10.66
N LEU A 372 -28.53 -11.70 -9.60
CA LEU A 372 -28.27 -11.33 -8.21
C LEU A 372 -27.76 -12.55 -7.41
N TYR A 373 -26.91 -13.37 -8.04
CA TYR A 373 -26.16 -14.44 -7.37
C TYR A 373 -24.76 -14.57 -7.98
N THR A 374 -23.74 -14.55 -7.13
CA THR A 374 -22.39 -14.92 -7.50
C THR A 374 -22.16 -16.41 -7.20
N ASP A 375 -22.34 -17.30 -8.18
CA ASP A 375 -21.72 -18.64 -8.15
C ASP A 375 -20.37 -18.57 -8.88
N PHE A 376 -19.29 -18.43 -8.11
CA PHE A 376 -17.92 -18.11 -8.53
C PHE A 376 -17.18 -19.22 -9.31
N LYS A 377 -17.87 -19.97 -10.17
CA LYS A 377 -17.22 -20.94 -11.08
C LYS A 377 -17.63 -20.79 -12.54
N GLY A 378 -17.93 -19.57 -12.99
CA GLY A 378 -18.38 -19.34 -14.37
C GLY A 378 -19.75 -19.95 -14.68
N GLY A 379 -20.51 -20.29 -13.64
CA GLY A 379 -21.91 -20.69 -13.76
C GLY A 379 -22.80 -19.48 -13.53
N TYR A 380 -23.16 -18.80 -14.60
CA TYR A 380 -24.33 -17.91 -14.63
C TYR A 380 -25.52 -18.69 -14.06
N VAL A 381 -26.00 -18.37 -12.85
CA VAL A 381 -27.36 -18.80 -12.49
C VAL A 381 -28.31 -17.84 -13.18
N ARG A 382 -28.56 -18.14 -14.45
CA ARG A 382 -29.68 -17.60 -15.22
C ARG A 382 -30.94 -18.23 -14.65
N THR A 383 -31.78 -17.48 -13.94
CA THR A 383 -33.21 -17.81 -13.97
C THR A 383 -33.81 -17.15 -15.21
N PRO A 384 -34.20 -17.86 -16.29
CA PRO A 384 -34.22 -19.31 -16.52
C PRO A 384 -33.47 -19.77 -17.80
N ASP A 385 -32.63 -20.80 -17.71
CA ASP A 385 -32.35 -21.73 -18.82
C ASP A 385 -32.57 -23.20 -18.42
N ILE A 386 -33.46 -23.45 -17.46
CA ILE A 386 -34.39 -24.56 -17.61
C ILE A 386 -35.70 -23.91 -18.02
N GLU A 387 -36.22 -24.29 -19.19
CA GLU A 387 -37.57 -23.94 -19.60
C GLU A 387 -38.55 -24.03 -18.42
N GLY A 388 -38.95 -22.88 -17.88
CA GLY A 388 -40.19 -22.72 -17.12
C GLY A 388 -40.24 -23.21 -15.66
N VAL A 389 -39.13 -23.35 -14.91
CA VAL A 389 -39.23 -23.66 -13.46
C VAL A 389 -38.47 -22.63 -12.61
N PRO A 390 -39.17 -21.82 -11.78
CA PRO A 390 -38.53 -20.99 -10.75
C PRO A 390 -37.75 -21.88 -9.77
N VAL A 391 -36.52 -21.51 -9.41
CA VAL A 391 -35.89 -22.08 -8.21
C VAL A 391 -36.60 -21.45 -7.02
N GLU A 392 -37.63 -22.12 -6.50
CA GLU A 392 -38.25 -21.72 -5.23
C GLU A 392 -37.18 -21.70 -4.13
N GLY A 393 -37.00 -20.56 -3.47
CA GLY A 393 -36.37 -20.49 -2.14
C GLY A 393 -34.97 -19.89 -2.03
N VAL A 394 -34.36 -19.37 -3.10
CA VAL A 394 -33.12 -18.57 -2.98
C VAL A 394 -33.51 -17.09 -3.08
N THR A 395 -33.16 -16.30 -2.07
CA THR A 395 -33.35 -14.83 -2.04
C THR A 395 -32.00 -14.13 -2.17
N ILE A 396 -31.97 -12.89 -2.70
CA ILE A 396 -30.75 -12.07 -2.95
C ILE A 396 -29.81 -12.00 -1.72
N LEU A 397 -30.38 -12.24 -0.54
CA LEU A 397 -29.70 -12.15 0.74
C LEU A 397 -29.16 -13.50 1.25
N SER A 398 -29.39 -14.64 0.59
CA SER A 398 -28.96 -15.94 1.14
C SER A 398 -27.44 -16.16 1.03
N TRP A 399 -26.73 -16.09 2.15
CA TRP A 399 -25.32 -16.45 2.27
C TRP A 399 -25.14 -17.97 2.24
N GLY A 400 -24.36 -18.46 1.26
CA GLY A 400 -24.02 -19.88 1.08
C GLY A 400 -22.54 -20.17 1.29
N GLU A 401 -22.16 -21.44 1.22
CA GLU A 401 -20.76 -21.86 1.45
C GLU A 401 -19.79 -21.36 0.38
N GLY A 402 -18.54 -21.14 0.80
CA GLY A 402 -17.43 -20.78 -0.07
C GLY A 402 -17.61 -19.36 -0.61
N ASN A 403 -17.71 -19.22 -1.92
CA ASN A 403 -17.79 -17.90 -2.54
C ASN A 403 -19.24 -17.39 -2.72
N ARG A 404 -20.25 -18.08 -2.19
CA ARG A 404 -21.65 -17.66 -2.32
C ARG A 404 -21.99 -16.55 -1.33
N VAL A 405 -21.58 -15.31 -1.63
CA VAL A 405 -21.76 -14.13 -0.77
C VAL A 405 -23.01 -13.34 -1.19
N PRO A 406 -23.87 -12.91 -0.25
CA PRO A 406 -25.03 -12.07 -0.56
C PRO A 406 -24.60 -10.69 -1.07
N GLY A 407 -25.43 -10.04 -1.88
CA GLY A 407 -25.13 -8.71 -2.42
C GLY A 407 -25.03 -7.63 -1.33
N GLY A 408 -24.04 -6.76 -1.41
CA GLY A 408 -23.85 -5.62 -0.51
C GLY A 408 -22.67 -4.77 -0.95
N VAL A 409 -22.70 -3.45 -0.71
CA VAL A 409 -21.59 -2.57 -1.11
C VAL A 409 -20.33 -2.93 -0.30
N LEU A 410 -20.47 -3.01 1.02
CA LEU A 410 -19.47 -3.52 1.96
C LEU A 410 -20.01 -4.78 2.64
N VAL A 411 -19.24 -5.87 2.60
CA VAL A 411 -19.57 -7.13 3.29
C VAL A 411 -18.48 -7.48 4.28
N LEU A 412 -18.84 -7.65 5.55
CA LEU A 412 -17.91 -8.03 6.61
C LEU A 412 -18.28 -9.38 7.21
N GLY A 413 -17.26 -10.24 7.32
CA GLY A 413 -17.35 -11.59 7.85
C GLY A 413 -17.54 -12.67 6.78
N ASP A 414 -17.94 -13.86 7.21
CA ASP A 414 -17.97 -15.05 6.36
C ASP A 414 -19.03 -16.10 6.77
N TYR A 415 -19.41 -16.93 5.79
CA TYR A 415 -20.23 -18.14 5.96
C TYR A 415 -19.47 -19.38 5.47
N SER A 416 -18.41 -19.76 6.16
CA SER A 416 -17.77 -21.07 5.99
C SER A 416 -18.54 -22.12 6.78
N ASN A 417 -18.45 -23.41 6.43
CA ASN A 417 -18.86 -24.54 7.28
C ASN A 417 -17.66 -25.22 7.98
N LYS A 418 -16.47 -24.67 7.78
CA LYS A 418 -15.18 -25.12 8.34
C LYS A 418 -14.60 -24.01 9.20
N VAL A 419 -14.34 -24.32 10.46
CA VAL A 419 -13.69 -23.43 11.44
C VAL A 419 -12.30 -22.96 10.97
N THR A 420 -11.65 -23.75 10.10
CA THR A 420 -10.28 -23.48 9.61
C THR A 420 -10.22 -22.49 8.46
N ASN A 421 -11.36 -22.18 7.82
CA ASN A 421 -11.36 -21.19 6.73
C ASN A 421 -11.46 -19.79 7.35
N TYR A 422 -10.63 -18.87 6.86
CA TYR A 422 -10.67 -17.44 7.20
C TYR A 422 -10.52 -17.22 8.71
N PRO A 423 -9.34 -17.49 9.28
CA PRO A 423 -9.17 -17.75 10.72
C PRO A 423 -9.20 -16.50 11.62
N GLY A 424 -9.44 -15.29 11.10
CA GLY A 424 -9.38 -14.03 11.83
C GLY A 424 -10.73 -13.48 12.28
N ASP A 425 -10.69 -12.56 13.25
CA ASP A 425 -11.80 -11.62 13.46
C ASP A 425 -11.77 -10.58 12.32
N VAL A 426 -12.87 -9.86 12.14
CA VAL A 426 -12.95 -8.72 11.21
C VAL A 426 -13.18 -7.46 12.00
N ASP A 427 -12.36 -6.45 11.74
CA ASP A 427 -12.50 -5.11 12.29
C ASP A 427 -12.47 -4.09 11.16
N CYS A 428 -13.45 -3.19 11.12
CA CYS A 428 -13.56 -2.22 10.05
C CYS A 428 -13.95 -0.86 10.60
N GLU A 429 -13.12 0.15 10.32
CA GLU A 429 -13.30 1.53 10.71
C GLU A 429 -13.57 2.42 9.48
N LEU A 430 -14.64 3.20 9.54
CA LEU A 430 -15.06 4.10 8.47
C LEU A 430 -15.09 5.55 8.97
N GLN A 431 -14.40 6.44 8.27
CA GLN A 431 -14.42 7.87 8.54
C GLN A 431 -14.74 8.65 7.25
N ASN A 432 -15.79 9.47 7.28
CA ASN A 432 -16.23 10.25 6.11
C ASN A 432 -16.35 9.40 4.82
N VAL A 433 -16.96 8.21 4.92
CA VAL A 433 -17.11 7.28 3.78
C VAL A 433 -18.45 7.47 3.09
N ALA A 434 -18.41 7.56 1.75
CA ALA A 434 -19.57 7.65 0.89
C ALA A 434 -19.94 6.28 0.26
N PHE A 435 -21.13 5.77 0.55
CA PHE A 435 -21.71 4.59 -0.06
C PHE A 435 -22.59 4.97 -1.25
N LYS A 436 -22.40 4.28 -2.38
CA LYS A 436 -23.22 4.42 -3.59
C LYS A 436 -23.68 3.06 -4.08
N SER A 437 -24.98 2.91 -4.31
CA SER A 437 -25.49 1.81 -5.14
C SER A 437 -26.17 2.40 -6.36
N SER A 438 -25.40 2.50 -7.44
CA SER A 438 -25.78 3.29 -8.60
C SER A 438 -26.87 2.62 -9.44
N ASN A 439 -27.05 1.30 -9.32
CA ASN A 439 -27.92 0.52 -10.20
C ASN A 439 -28.72 -0.62 -9.52
N ILE A 440 -28.52 -0.91 -8.22
CA ILE A 440 -29.24 -1.97 -7.48
C ILE A 440 -29.85 -1.39 -6.19
N THR A 441 -31.15 -1.10 -6.19
CA THR A 441 -31.82 -0.52 -5.01
C THR A 441 -32.16 -1.53 -3.90
N GLU A 442 -31.89 -2.82 -4.12
CA GLU A 442 -32.32 -3.92 -3.26
C GLU A 442 -31.19 -4.53 -2.40
N ILE A 443 -29.92 -4.11 -2.62
CA ILE A 443 -28.79 -4.56 -1.80
C ILE A 443 -28.48 -3.53 -0.71
N PRO A 444 -28.15 -3.98 0.51
CA PRO A 444 -27.75 -3.07 1.57
C PRO A 444 -26.40 -2.43 1.29
N ASN A 445 -26.17 -1.25 1.87
CA ASN A 445 -24.86 -0.63 1.88
C ASN A 445 -23.87 -1.48 2.67
N VAL A 446 -24.28 -1.96 3.85
CA VAL A 446 -23.43 -2.82 4.69
C VAL A 446 -24.15 -4.10 5.06
N LEU A 447 -23.47 -5.23 4.87
CA LEU A 447 -23.93 -6.55 5.29
C LEU A 447 -22.91 -7.18 6.23
N LEU A 448 -23.37 -7.64 7.39
CA LEU A 448 -22.54 -8.24 8.44
C LEU A 448 -22.94 -9.69 8.70
N GLY A 449 -21.95 -10.57 8.87
CA GLY A 449 -22.19 -11.95 9.31
C GLY A 449 -21.01 -12.57 10.06
N ALA A 450 -21.24 -12.96 11.32
CA ALA A 450 -20.24 -13.61 12.18
C ALA A 450 -20.57 -15.10 12.47
N ARG A 451 -19.63 -16.02 12.19
CA ARG A 451 -19.78 -17.47 12.47
C ARG A 451 -18.62 -18.02 13.31
N TYR A 452 -18.81 -19.19 13.93
CA TYR A 452 -17.77 -19.98 14.62
C TYR A 452 -16.97 -19.27 15.73
N GLY A 453 -17.58 -18.35 16.48
CA GLY A 453 -16.87 -17.67 17.57
C GLY A 453 -16.01 -16.49 17.11
N LYS A 454 -16.14 -16.08 15.83
CA LYS A 454 -15.48 -14.90 15.30
C LYS A 454 -16.27 -13.64 15.59
N ASN A 455 -15.55 -12.54 15.79
CA ASN A 455 -16.15 -11.23 15.94
C ASN A 455 -16.09 -10.48 14.60
N VAL A 456 -17.17 -9.77 14.30
CA VAL A 456 -17.23 -8.79 13.21
C VAL A 456 -17.55 -7.45 13.86
N THR A 457 -16.58 -6.55 13.81
CA THR A 457 -16.69 -5.20 14.36
C THR A 457 -16.76 -4.19 13.21
N LEU A 458 -17.72 -3.29 13.30
CA LEU A 458 -17.86 -2.14 12.42
C LEU A 458 -17.96 -0.88 13.27
N SER A 459 -17.06 0.06 13.04
CA SER A 459 -17.07 1.39 13.63
C SER A 459 -17.18 2.44 12.52
N TYR A 460 -18.04 3.43 12.67
CA TYR A 460 -18.15 4.52 11.71
C TYR A 460 -18.48 5.87 12.35
N GLY A 461 -17.85 6.93 11.84
CA GLY A 461 -18.13 8.31 12.23
C GLY A 461 -19.51 8.80 11.77
N GLU A 462 -20.01 9.86 12.41
CA GLU A 462 -21.28 10.52 12.04
C GLU A 462 -21.26 11.12 10.62
N ASP A 463 -20.07 11.30 10.06
CA ASP A 463 -19.81 11.82 8.72
C ASP A 463 -19.91 10.74 7.62
N SER A 464 -19.90 9.46 7.97
CA SER A 464 -20.08 8.36 7.01
C SER A 464 -21.55 8.10 6.72
N ASN A 465 -21.94 8.05 5.45
CA ASN A 465 -23.34 7.86 5.03
C ASN A 465 -23.74 6.37 4.96
N VAL A 466 -23.35 5.59 5.97
CA VAL A 466 -23.46 4.12 6.00
C VAL A 466 -24.85 3.61 5.64
N GLY A 467 -25.92 4.33 5.99
CA GLY A 467 -27.29 3.95 5.64
C GLY A 467 -27.73 2.67 6.37
N ASP A 468 -28.44 1.79 5.67
CA ASP A 468 -28.95 0.54 6.25
C ASP A 468 -27.83 -0.49 6.47
N VAL A 469 -27.60 -0.83 7.74
CA VAL A 469 -26.74 -1.96 8.15
C VAL A 469 -27.61 -3.21 8.29
N THR A 470 -27.40 -4.18 7.43
CA THR A 470 -28.14 -5.46 7.43
C THR A 470 -27.34 -6.54 8.15
N LEU A 471 -27.97 -7.17 9.13
CA LEU A 471 -27.42 -8.34 9.81
C LEU A 471 -27.95 -9.60 9.13
N TYR A 472 -27.05 -10.48 8.68
CA TYR A 472 -27.47 -11.75 8.10
C TYR A 472 -27.79 -12.78 9.20
N GLU A 473 -29.04 -13.26 9.24
CA GLU A 473 -29.52 -14.26 10.19
C GLU A 473 -28.83 -15.62 9.94
N MET A 474 -27.85 -15.96 10.79
CA MET A 474 -27.29 -17.30 10.81
C MET A 474 -28.11 -18.19 11.75
N VAL A 475 -28.49 -19.36 11.22
CA VAL A 475 -29.27 -20.40 11.92
C VAL A 475 -28.88 -20.52 13.40
N LYS A 476 -29.88 -20.39 14.29
CA LYS A 476 -29.75 -20.50 15.75
C LYS A 476 -28.72 -21.56 16.18
N GLY A 477 -27.66 -21.13 16.87
CA GLY A 477 -26.77 -22.02 17.64
C GLY A 477 -25.25 -21.90 17.44
N TRP A 478 -24.73 -20.85 16.79
CA TRP A 478 -23.29 -20.72 16.51
C TRP A 478 -22.80 -19.29 16.82
N PHE A 479 -21.93 -19.15 17.81
CA PHE A 479 -21.78 -17.94 18.65
C PHE A 479 -20.66 -16.98 18.22
N GLY A 480 -20.75 -16.34 17.04
CA GLY A 480 -19.95 -15.14 16.75
C GLY A 480 -20.61 -13.87 17.32
N SER A 481 -19.85 -12.77 17.47
CA SER A 481 -20.41 -11.47 17.89
C SER A 481 -20.39 -10.48 16.74
N ILE A 482 -21.46 -9.72 16.56
CA ILE A 482 -21.48 -8.55 15.68
C ILE A 482 -21.50 -7.32 16.56
N ILE A 483 -20.53 -6.43 16.38
CA ILE A 483 -20.38 -5.19 17.16
C ILE A 483 -20.46 -4.03 16.19
N VAL A 484 -21.39 -3.10 16.44
CA VAL A 484 -21.53 -1.89 15.62
C VAL A 484 -21.46 -0.67 16.52
N ASN A 485 -20.47 0.20 16.30
CA ASN A 485 -20.18 1.39 17.12
C ASN A 485 -20.11 1.07 18.62
N GLY A 486 -19.42 -0.02 18.97
CA GLY A 486 -19.25 -0.48 20.35
C GLY A 486 -20.45 -1.21 20.96
N GLU A 487 -21.58 -1.33 20.25
CA GLU A 487 -22.75 -2.05 20.71
C GLU A 487 -22.83 -3.46 20.11
N THR A 488 -22.88 -4.49 20.94
CA THR A 488 -23.17 -5.86 20.49
C THR A 488 -24.59 -5.95 19.95
N LYS A 489 -24.74 -6.38 18.70
CA LYS A 489 -26.04 -6.60 18.06
C LYS A 489 -26.44 -8.06 18.17
N THR A 490 -27.69 -8.31 18.55
CA THR A 490 -28.30 -9.63 18.60
C THR A 490 -29.36 -9.75 17.51
N ILE A 491 -29.38 -10.88 16.81
CA ILE A 491 -30.42 -11.22 15.84
C ILE A 491 -31.49 -12.00 16.63
N ASP A 492 -32.70 -11.44 16.78
CA ASP A 492 -33.80 -11.99 17.59
C ASP A 492 -34.50 -13.21 16.93
#